data_AF-A0A9P9DTD8-F1
#
_entry.id   AF-A0A9P9DTD8-F1
#
_cell.length_a   1.000
_cell.length_b   1.000
_cell.length_c   1.000
_cell.angle_alpha   90.00
_cell.angle_beta   90.00
_cell.angle_gamma   90.00
#
_symmetry.space_group_name_H-M   'P 1'
#
loop_
_entity.id
_entity.type
_entity.pdbx_description
1 polymer ?
#
loop_
_entity_poly.entity_id
_entity_poly.type
_entity_poly.pdbx_seq_one_letter_code
_entity_poly.pdbx_strand_id
1 'polypeptide(L)'
;MFASCTLRHGLASSVFNTTSITMGSVTYDYIIVGGGLAGCVLASRLHQYEEDAKIVLIEAGPGTRTRPDTLNPQTLNLGGDLDWNYESEPIPGYLNRTIPVNAGKGSGSSRPTR
;
A
#
# COMPACT_ATOMS: atom_id res chain seq x y z
N MET A 1 13.05 6.02 1.45
CA MET A 1 13.62 5.33 2.63
C MET A 1 13.31 6.20 3.83
N PHE A 2 12.19 5.94 4.52
CA PHE A 2 11.88 6.59 5.79
C PHE A 2 11.48 5.51 6.78
N ALA A 3 12.32 5.36 7.79
CA ALA A 3 12.10 4.51 8.95
C ALA A 3 11.74 5.41 10.14
N SER A 4 10.71 5.02 10.88
CA SER A 4 10.71 4.90 12.35
C SER A 4 9.26 5.03 12.85
N CYS A 5 8.62 3.89 13.07
CA CYS A 5 7.41 3.79 13.87
C CYS A 5 7.85 3.33 15.26
N THR A 6 7.82 4.22 16.26
CA THR A 6 7.92 3.81 17.67
C THR A 6 6.58 4.08 18.33
N LEU A 7 5.85 3.01 18.60
CA LEU A 7 4.64 3.02 19.42
C LEU A 7 5.06 3.21 20.89
N ARG A 8 4.62 4.29 21.54
CA ARG A 8 4.48 4.31 23.00
C ARG A 8 3.17 4.97 23.38
N HIS A 9 2.30 4.18 24.02
CA HIS A 9 1.22 4.67 24.86
C HIS A 9 1.84 5.43 26.04
N GLY A 10 1.30 6.61 26.36
CA GLY A 10 1.66 7.34 27.57
C GLY A 10 1.44 8.84 27.45
N LEU A 11 0.41 9.32 28.13
CA LEU A 11 0.03 10.71 28.36
C LEU A 11 1.24 11.61 28.71
N ALA A 12 1.50 12.63 27.90
CA ALA A 12 2.14 13.88 28.33
C ALA A 12 2.01 14.95 27.24
N SER A 13 1.27 16.01 27.53
CA SER A 13 1.27 17.25 26.77
C SER A 13 2.71 17.77 26.65
N SER A 14 3.24 17.82 25.44
CA SER A 14 4.41 18.64 25.14
C SER A 14 4.18 19.34 23.80
N VAL A 15 4.32 20.66 23.87
CA VAL A 15 4.11 21.62 22.80
C VAL A 15 5.12 21.32 21.70
N PHE A 16 4.71 20.60 20.66
CA PHE A 16 5.45 20.59 19.41
C PHE A 16 5.14 21.90 18.69
N ASN A 17 6.03 22.88 18.86
CA ASN A 17 6.09 24.04 17.99
C ASN A 17 6.60 23.56 16.62
N THR A 18 5.70 22.98 15.82
CA THR A 18 6.01 22.56 14.45
C THR A 18 6.24 23.83 13.65
N THR A 19 7.49 24.15 13.38
CA THR A 19 7.88 25.07 12.31
C THR A 19 7.14 24.66 11.05
N SER A 20 6.19 25.49 10.62
CA SER A 20 5.35 25.27 9.46
C SER A 20 6.22 25.12 8.21
N ILE A 21 6.48 23.88 7.81
CA ILE A 21 6.90 23.59 6.45
C ILE A 21 5.64 23.79 5.62
N THR A 22 5.48 24.98 5.03
CA THR A 22 4.45 25.22 4.02
C THR A 22 4.81 24.44 2.76
N MET A 23 4.63 23.12 2.79
CA MET A 23 4.37 22.38 1.57
C MET A 23 2.93 22.74 1.21
N GLY A 24 2.74 23.52 0.14
CA GLY A 24 1.44 24.07 -0.24
C GLY A 24 0.33 23.03 -0.05
N SER A 25 -0.72 23.39 0.67
CA SER A 25 -1.78 22.44 1.02
C SER A 25 -2.49 22.01 -0.25
N VAL A 26 -2.07 20.89 -0.83
CA VAL A 26 -2.83 20.24 -1.89
C VAL A 26 -4.06 19.66 -1.21
N THR A 27 -5.21 20.26 -1.47
CA THR A 27 -6.49 19.80 -0.96
C THR A 27 -7.03 18.72 -1.90
N TYR A 28 -7.47 17.62 -1.30
CA TYR A 28 -8.12 16.51 -1.97
C TYR A 28 -9.46 16.26 -1.29
N ASP A 29 -10.46 15.92 -2.07
CA ASP A 29 -11.81 15.59 -1.57
C ASP A 29 -11.85 14.14 -1.09
N TYR A 30 -11.11 13.26 -1.77
CA TYR A 30 -11.00 11.85 -1.42
C TYR A 30 -9.56 11.37 -1.40
N ILE A 31 -9.20 10.64 -0.34
CA ILE A 31 -7.90 9.98 -0.19
C ILE A 31 -8.16 8.48 -0.16
N ILE A 32 -7.67 7.78 -1.18
CA ILE A 32 -7.75 6.32 -1.28
C ILE A 32 -6.37 5.75 -0.97
N VAL A 33 -6.30 4.93 0.08
CA VAL A 33 -5.07 4.25 0.48
C VAL A 33 -5.12 2.82 -0.03
N GLY A 34 -4.17 2.47 -0.90
CA GLY A 34 -4.09 1.19 -1.60
C GLY A 34 -4.60 1.29 -3.03
N GLY A 35 -3.68 1.34 -4.00
CA GLY A 35 -3.92 1.22 -5.44
C GLY A 35 -4.09 -0.22 -5.92
N GLY A 36 -4.67 -1.09 -5.09
CA GLY A 36 -5.06 -2.44 -5.48
C GLY A 36 -6.33 -2.45 -6.35
N LEU A 37 -6.84 -3.64 -6.68
CA LEU A 37 -8.04 -3.79 -7.53
C LEU A 37 -9.24 -2.97 -7.02
N ALA A 38 -9.52 -3.04 -5.71
CA ALA A 38 -10.62 -2.31 -5.10
C ALA A 38 -10.39 -0.78 -5.16
N GLY A 39 -9.18 -0.32 -4.85
CA GLY A 39 -8.84 1.11 -4.87
C GLY A 39 -8.93 1.72 -6.26
N CYS A 40 -8.44 1.01 -7.28
CA CYS A 40 -8.57 1.44 -8.68
C CYS A 40 -10.03 1.53 -9.14
N VAL A 41 -10.86 0.54 -8.78
CA VAL A 41 -12.30 0.57 -9.10
C VAL A 41 -12.98 1.72 -8.37
N LEU A 42 -12.70 1.91 -7.08
CA LEU A 42 -13.28 3.01 -6.29
C LEU A 42 -12.90 4.37 -6.87
N ALA A 43 -11.62 4.59 -7.18
CA ALA A 43 -11.17 5.84 -7.81
C ALA A 43 -11.89 6.11 -9.13
N SER A 44 -12.03 5.08 -9.97
CA SER A 44 -12.72 5.19 -11.26
C SER A 44 -14.21 5.48 -11.09
N ARG A 45 -14.88 4.88 -10.09
CA ARG A 45 -16.30 5.13 -9.81
C ARG A 45 -16.55 6.50 -9.19
N LEU A 46 -15.70 6.95 -8.28
CA LEU A 46 -15.81 8.28 -7.69
C LEU A 46 -15.63 9.37 -8.73
N HIS A 47 -14.66 9.23 -9.64
CA HIS A 47 -14.47 10.18 -10.73
C HIS A 47 -15.65 10.21 -11.72
N GLN A 48 -16.32 9.08 -11.96
CA GLN A 48 -17.55 9.03 -12.76
C GLN A 48 -18.75 9.69 -12.07
N TYR A 49 -18.78 9.67 -10.74
CA TYR A 49 -19.87 10.25 -9.96
C TYR A 49 -19.71 11.76 -9.77
N GLU A 50 -18.49 12.22 -9.50
CA GLU A 50 -18.12 13.62 -9.30
C GLU A 50 -16.87 13.94 -10.15
N GLU A 51 -17.08 14.57 -11.31
CA GLU A 51 -16.01 14.87 -12.27
C GLU A 51 -14.99 15.89 -11.72
N ASP A 52 -15.47 16.83 -10.90
CA ASP A 52 -14.66 17.90 -10.29
C ASP A 52 -13.92 17.46 -9.02
N ALA A 53 -14.16 16.24 -8.52
CA ALA A 53 -13.55 15.76 -7.28
C ALA A 53 -12.05 15.51 -7.44
N LYS A 54 -11.25 16.07 -6.52
CA LYS A 54 -9.80 15.84 -6.44
C LYS A 54 -9.54 14.57 -5.65
N ILE A 55 -9.29 13.48 -6.37
CA ILE A 55 -9.02 12.17 -5.78
C ILE A 55 -7.52 11.90 -5.79
N VAL A 56 -6.95 11.55 -4.64
CA VAL A 56 -5.58 11.05 -4.54
C VAL A 56 -5.57 9.56 -4.18
N LEU A 57 -4.77 8.80 -4.92
CA LEU A 57 -4.53 7.38 -4.68
C LEU A 57 -3.09 7.21 -4.17
N ILE A 58 -2.94 6.65 -2.97
CA ILE A 58 -1.64 6.39 -2.35
C ILE A 58 -1.40 4.89 -2.38
N GLU A 59 -0.30 4.45 -2.97
CA GLU A 59 0.10 3.03 -3.04
C GLU A 59 1.49 2.86 -2.44
N ALA A 60 1.67 1.83 -1.61
CA ALA A 60 2.92 1.60 -0.89
C ALA A 60 3.98 0.91 -1.75
N GLY A 61 3.58 0.20 -2.81
CA GLY A 61 4.50 -0.42 -3.76
C GLY A 61 4.88 0.48 -4.94
N PRO A 62 5.88 0.07 -5.72
CA PRO A 62 6.31 0.81 -6.90
C PRO A 62 5.23 0.81 -7.98
N GLY A 63 5.29 1.80 -8.86
CA GLY A 63 4.46 1.83 -10.06
C GLY A 63 4.82 0.67 -11.00
N THR A 64 3.84 -0.16 -11.34
CA THR A 64 4.06 -1.39 -12.13
C THR A 64 3.78 -1.23 -13.63
N ARG A 65 3.22 -0.08 -14.06
CA ARG A 65 2.78 0.17 -15.44
C ARG A 65 3.84 -0.07 -16.52
N THR A 66 5.11 0.19 -16.22
CA THR A 66 6.21 0.09 -17.18
C THR A 66 7.11 -1.11 -16.94
N ARG A 67 6.82 -1.95 -15.93
CA ARG A 67 7.69 -3.06 -15.58
C ARG A 67 7.39 -4.29 -16.46
N PRO A 68 8.39 -4.86 -17.16
CA PRO A 68 8.18 -6.04 -18.02
C PRO A 68 7.70 -7.28 -17.25
N ASP A 69 8.16 -7.43 -16.01
CA ASP A 69 7.81 -8.54 -15.10
C ASP A 69 6.34 -8.51 -14.64
N THR A 70 5.67 -7.36 -14.75
CA THR A 70 4.26 -7.21 -14.40
C THR A 70 3.36 -7.30 -15.64
N LEU A 71 3.92 -6.98 -16.81
CA LEU A 71 3.22 -7.08 -18.10
C LEU A 71 3.23 -8.52 -18.65
N ASN A 72 4.24 -9.31 -18.28
CA ASN A 72 4.31 -10.72 -18.69
C ASN A 72 3.58 -11.63 -17.68
N PRO A 73 2.44 -12.24 -18.05
CA PRO A 73 1.66 -13.10 -17.15
C PRO A 73 2.39 -14.39 -16.74
N GLN A 74 3.51 -14.74 -17.40
CA GLN A 74 4.33 -15.91 -17.06
C GLN A 74 5.35 -15.62 -15.96
N THR A 75 5.57 -14.35 -15.59
CA THR A 75 6.55 -13.98 -14.56
C THR A 75 5.89 -14.02 -13.19
N LEU A 76 6.57 -14.63 -12.22
CA LEU A 76 6.15 -14.70 -10.81
C LEU A 76 7.07 -13.79 -9.99
N ASN A 77 6.53 -12.79 -9.32
CA ASN A 77 7.29 -11.84 -8.49
C ASN A 77 7.28 -12.23 -7.00
N LEU A 78 7.18 -13.53 -6.71
CA LEU A 78 7.10 -14.07 -5.35
C LEU A 78 8.39 -13.83 -4.58
N GLY A 79 8.28 -13.29 -3.37
CA GLY A 79 9.44 -12.94 -2.52
C GLY A 79 10.33 -11.81 -3.07
N GLY A 80 9.91 -11.14 -4.14
CA GLY A 80 10.62 -10.00 -4.74
C GLY A 80 10.08 -8.65 -4.28
N ASP A 81 10.49 -7.58 -4.96
CA ASP A 81 10.13 -6.19 -4.60
C ASP A 81 8.62 -5.88 -4.65
N LEU A 82 7.86 -6.70 -5.37
CA LEU A 82 6.40 -6.60 -5.53
C LEU A 82 5.64 -7.52 -4.57
N ASP A 83 6.31 -8.17 -3.62
CA ASP A 83 5.71 -8.99 -2.58
C ASP A 83 5.95 -8.33 -1.21
N TRP A 84 4.92 -8.37 -0.36
CA TRP A 84 5.09 -8.01 1.05
C TRP A 84 5.85 -9.08 1.83
N ASN A 85 5.90 -10.31 1.30
CA ASN A 85 6.63 -11.44 1.87
C ASN A 85 6.23 -11.69 3.34
N TYR A 86 4.92 -11.74 3.60
CA TYR A 86 4.42 -12.06 4.93
C TYR A 86 4.65 -13.54 5.24
N GLU A 87 4.84 -13.84 6.51
CA GLU A 87 4.88 -15.21 7.02
C GLU A 87 3.77 -15.37 8.06
N SER A 88 3.15 -16.54 8.08
CA SER A 88 2.25 -16.90 9.16
C SER A 88 3.04 -17.17 10.44
N GLU A 89 2.40 -16.95 11.59
CA GLU A 89 2.86 -17.55 12.85
C GLU A 89 2.92 -19.09 12.72
N PRO A 90 3.77 -19.77 13.52
CA PRO A 90 3.84 -21.23 13.55
C PRO A 90 2.46 -21.85 13.82
N ILE A 91 2.01 -22.73 12.92
CA ILE A 91 0.68 -23.33 13.03
C ILE A 91 0.81 -24.70 13.72
N PRO A 92 0.23 -24.90 14.93
CA PRO A 92 0.36 -26.16 15.65
C PRO A 92 -0.20 -27.37 14.89
N GLY A 93 -1.30 -27.18 14.16
CA GLY A 93 -1.89 -28.19 13.29
C GLY A 93 -1.08 -28.49 12.02
N TYR A 94 0.03 -27.80 11.80
CA TYR A 94 0.89 -27.93 10.63
C TYR A 94 2.36 -28.16 11.02
N LEU A 95 2.59 -28.98 12.05
CA LEU A 95 3.92 -29.31 12.58
C LEU A 95 4.73 -28.06 12.98
N ASN A 96 4.05 -27.03 13.51
CA ASN A 96 4.66 -25.73 13.84
C ASN A 96 5.40 -25.08 12.67
N ARG A 97 4.99 -25.36 11.42
CA ARG A 97 5.56 -24.69 10.25
C ARG A 97 5.03 -23.26 10.15
N THR A 98 5.91 -22.36 9.71
CA THR A 98 5.52 -21.07 9.14
C THR A 98 5.22 -21.26 7.65
N ILE A 99 4.20 -20.56 7.16
CA ILE A 99 3.77 -20.63 5.76
C ILE A 99 3.93 -19.23 5.16
N PRO A 100 4.60 -19.09 3.99
CA PRO A 100 4.67 -17.82 3.30
C PRO A 100 3.28 -17.42 2.77
N VAL A 101 2.89 -16.18 3.05
CA VAL A 101 1.65 -15.55 2.61
C VAL A 101 1.99 -14.43 1.64
N ASN A 102 1.89 -14.74 0.35
CA ASN A 102 2.22 -13.80 -0.70
C ASN A 102 1.13 -12.72 -0.82
N ALA A 103 1.53 -11.46 -0.78
CA ALA A 103 0.62 -10.33 -0.92
C ALA A 103 1.25 -9.30 -1.85
N GLY A 104 0.50 -8.86 -2.87
CA GLY A 104 1.05 -7.96 -3.88
C GLY A 104 1.28 -6.56 -3.29
N LYS A 105 2.43 -5.99 -3.62
CA LYS A 105 2.88 -4.66 -3.23
C LYS A 105 3.09 -3.82 -4.50
N GLY A 106 2.14 -2.95 -4.81
CA GLY A 106 2.17 -2.11 -6.02
C GLY A 106 0.81 -1.95 -6.68
N SER A 107 0.77 -1.09 -7.70
CA SER A 107 -0.46 -0.78 -8.43
C SER A 107 -1.09 -2.03 -9.07
N GLY A 108 -2.36 -2.29 -8.73
CA GLY A 108 -3.17 -3.42 -9.23
C GLY A 108 -3.21 -4.66 -8.33
N SER A 109 -2.60 -4.64 -7.13
CA SER A 109 -2.28 -5.87 -6.40
C SER A 109 -3.46 -6.61 -5.75
N SER A 110 -3.52 -7.93 -5.97
CA SER A 110 -4.18 -8.92 -5.11
C SER A 110 -3.29 -10.13 -4.75
N ARG A 111 -2.25 -10.41 -5.53
CA ARG A 111 -1.09 -11.30 -5.27
C ARG A 111 0.02 -10.94 -6.28
N PRO A 112 1.32 -11.12 -5.98
CA PRO A 112 2.31 -11.28 -7.04
C PRO A 112 1.97 -12.63 -7.69
N THR A 113 1.53 -12.61 -8.95
CA THR A 113 1.05 -13.74 -9.78
C THR A 113 1.64 -15.10 -9.39
N ARG A 114 0.91 -16.24 -9.28
CA ARG A 114 -0.31 -16.77 -9.93
C ARG A 114 -1.60 -16.66 -9.11
#